data_AF-A0A7Y8EZ30-F1
#
_entry.id   AF-A0A7Y8EZ30-F1
#
_cell.length_a   1.000
_cell.length_b   1.000
_cell.length_c   1.000
_cell.angle_alpha   90.00
_cell.angle_beta   90.00
_cell.angle_gamma   90.00
#
_symmetry.space_group_name_H-M   'P 1'
#
loop_
_entity.id
_entity.type
_entity.pdbx_description
1 polymer ?
#
loop_
_entity_poly.entity_id
_entity_poly.type
_entity_poly.pdbx_seq_one_letter_code
_entity_poly.pdbx_strand_id
1 'polypeptide(L)'
;FITHDFQEALKLGTRIAIMADGQVVREGTPQEIVADPGSDYVAGFTREVDRSRLFDARSIMQPASTLLVQGDTRVVGNDSANAFVLNAAGKAVGVLDAGALLAVGAGGDALQRLSPQFVSVPASAKLVEVARLLKPGHPVAVADADGVFIGTLNSAHILDCIASVPPPRPAVSEVAHHA
;
A
#
# COMPACT_ATOMS: atom_id res chain seq x y z
N PHE A 1 -5.48 -27.92 3.13
CA PHE A 1 -6.43 -27.53 4.20
C PHE A 1 -7.72 -27.11 3.51
N ILE A 2 -8.88 -27.59 3.98
CA ILE A 2 -10.19 -27.25 3.39
C ILE A 2 -11.04 -26.75 4.56
N THR A 3 -11.64 -25.57 4.40
CA THR A 3 -12.54 -24.96 5.38
C THR A 3 -13.72 -24.31 4.65
N HIS A 4 -14.81 -24.13 5.38
CA HIS A 4 -15.98 -23.36 4.93
C HIS A 4 -15.91 -21.90 5.42
N ASP A 5 -15.00 -21.59 6.36
CA ASP A 5 -14.82 -20.26 6.90
C ASP A 5 -13.74 -19.52 6.09
N PHE A 6 -14.19 -18.49 5.36
CA PHE A 6 -13.28 -17.67 4.56
C PHE A 6 -12.25 -16.92 5.43
N GLN A 7 -12.61 -16.50 6.65
CA GLN A 7 -11.69 -15.82 7.56
C GLN A 7 -10.58 -16.76 8.04
N GLU A 8 -10.90 -18.05 8.23
CA GLU A 8 -9.90 -19.06 8.56
C GLU A 8 -8.94 -19.30 7.38
N ALA A 9 -9.49 -19.36 6.15
CA ALA A 9 -8.67 -19.48 4.94
C ALA A 9 -7.71 -18.28 4.77
N LEU A 10 -8.16 -17.06 5.05
CA LEU A 10 -7.31 -15.86 5.00
C LEU A 10 -6.18 -15.85 6.03
N LYS A 11 -6.41 -16.46 7.21
CA LYS A 11 -5.41 -16.52 8.30
C LYS A 11 -4.34 -17.57 8.06
N LEU A 12 -4.74 -18.74 7.53
CA LEU A 12 -3.86 -19.90 7.43
C LEU A 12 -3.24 -20.08 6.04
N GLY A 13 -3.91 -19.58 4.99
CA GLY A 13 -3.52 -19.78 3.60
C GLY A 13 -2.53 -18.73 3.09
N THR A 14 -1.44 -19.16 2.46
CA THR A 14 -0.62 -18.30 1.61
C THR A 14 -1.20 -18.13 0.21
N ARG A 15 -1.94 -19.14 -0.25
CA ARG A 15 -2.79 -19.15 -1.44
C ARG A 15 -4.11 -19.85 -1.10
N ILE A 16 -5.19 -19.36 -1.69
CA ILE A 16 -6.55 -19.86 -1.47
C ILE A 16 -7.14 -20.15 -2.85
N ALA A 17 -7.84 -21.28 -2.95
CA ALA A 17 -8.72 -21.59 -4.07
C ALA A 17 -10.16 -21.62 -3.56
N ILE A 18 -11.05 -20.87 -4.21
CA ILE A 18 -12.49 -20.87 -3.94
C ILE A 18 -13.14 -21.71 -5.03
N MET A 19 -14.02 -22.62 -4.62
CA MET A 19 -14.72 -23.52 -5.52
C MET A 19 -16.23 -23.32 -5.44
N ALA A 20 -16.92 -23.45 -6.59
CA ALA A 20 -18.37 -23.52 -6.69
C ALA A 20 -18.72 -24.59 -7.75
N ASP A 21 -19.78 -25.37 -7.49
CA ASP A 21 -20.25 -26.43 -8.40
C ASP A 21 -19.14 -27.41 -8.84
N GLY A 22 -18.22 -27.72 -7.93
CA GLY A 22 -17.09 -28.62 -8.17
C GLY A 22 -15.94 -28.03 -9.00
N GLN A 23 -16.01 -26.75 -9.37
CA GLN A 23 -15.00 -26.05 -10.16
C GLN A 23 -14.30 -24.98 -9.33
N VAL A 24 -13.01 -24.72 -9.59
CA VAL A 24 -12.29 -23.58 -9.01
C VAL A 24 -12.74 -22.31 -9.73
N VAL A 25 -13.34 -21.38 -8.99
CA VAL A 25 -13.85 -20.11 -9.53
C VAL A 25 -12.91 -18.93 -9.28
N ARG A 26 -12.01 -19.03 -8.28
CA ARG A 26 -10.95 -18.05 -8.03
C ARG A 26 -9.78 -18.72 -7.31
N GLU A 27 -8.56 -18.37 -7.70
CA GLU A 27 -7.34 -18.76 -7.00
C GLU A 27 -6.43 -17.53 -6.87
N GLY A 28 -5.78 -17.37 -5.71
CA GLY A 28 -4.85 -16.27 -5.48
C GLY A 28 -4.38 -16.19 -4.03
N THR A 29 -3.56 -15.19 -3.72
CA THR A 29 -3.24 -14.84 -2.33
C THR A 29 -4.48 -14.27 -1.63
N PRO A 30 -4.54 -14.32 -0.28
CA PRO A 30 -5.56 -13.63 0.50
C PRO A 30 -5.79 -12.17 0.06
N GLN A 31 -4.71 -11.42 -0.17
CA GLN A 31 -4.76 -10.02 -0.60
C GLN A 31 -5.33 -9.88 -2.01
N GLU A 32 -4.92 -10.73 -2.96
CA GLU A 32 -5.42 -10.71 -4.35
C GLU A 32 -6.92 -11.00 -4.42
N ILE A 33 -7.40 -11.99 -3.68
CA ILE A 33 -8.83 -12.36 -3.68
C ILE A 33 -9.68 -11.24 -3.10
N VAL A 34 -9.19 -10.57 -2.05
CA VAL A 34 -9.94 -9.50 -1.38
C VAL A 34 -9.84 -8.17 -2.14
N ALA A 35 -8.72 -7.90 -2.81
CA ALA A 35 -8.53 -6.74 -3.70
C ALA A 35 -9.36 -6.87 -4.97
N ASP A 36 -9.33 -8.06 -5.57
CA ASP A 36 -10.02 -8.38 -6.82
C ASP A 36 -10.71 -9.75 -6.66
N PRO A 37 -12.01 -9.76 -6.32
CA PRO A 37 -12.75 -11.01 -6.13
C PRO A 37 -12.92 -11.84 -7.40
N GLY A 38 -12.81 -11.25 -8.60
CA GLY A 38 -13.07 -11.97 -9.85
C GLY A 38 -14.56 -12.12 -10.22
N SER A 39 -15.45 -12.30 -9.25
CA SER A 39 -16.91 -12.41 -9.47
C SER A 39 -17.73 -11.92 -8.27
N ASP A 40 -19.03 -11.67 -8.46
CA ASP A 40 -19.94 -11.26 -7.38
C ASP A 40 -20.12 -12.35 -6.31
N TYR A 41 -20.06 -13.62 -6.73
CA TYR A 41 -20.08 -14.76 -5.82
C TYR A 41 -18.91 -14.69 -4.84
N VAL A 42 -17.68 -14.52 -5.35
CA VAL A 42 -16.48 -14.40 -4.52
C VAL A 42 -16.51 -13.10 -3.71
N ALA A 43 -17.01 -12.00 -4.31
CA ALA A 43 -17.11 -10.71 -3.63
C ALA A 43 -17.98 -10.81 -2.37
N GLY A 44 -19.01 -11.67 -2.37
CA GLY A 44 -19.83 -11.97 -1.19
C GLY A 44 -19.02 -12.34 0.05
N PHE A 45 -17.96 -13.14 -0.11
CA PHE A 45 -17.09 -13.57 1.00
C PHE A 45 -16.14 -12.47 1.47
N THR A 46 -15.76 -11.56 0.57
CA THR A 46 -14.75 -10.51 0.86
C THR A 46 -15.30 -9.31 1.63
N ARG A 47 -16.63 -9.12 1.69
CA ARG A 47 -17.27 -7.93 2.27
C ARG A 47 -17.00 -7.75 3.75
N GLU A 48 -16.91 -8.84 4.51
CA GLU A 48 -16.72 -8.81 5.96
C GLU A 48 -15.24 -8.87 6.37
N VAL A 49 -14.31 -8.84 5.40
CA VAL A 49 -12.88 -8.90 5.68
C VAL A 49 -12.39 -7.57 6.21
N ASP A 50 -11.75 -7.61 7.38
CA ASP A 50 -11.00 -6.47 7.90
C ASP A 50 -9.73 -6.23 7.06
N ARG A 51 -9.87 -5.39 6.02
CA ARG A 51 -8.80 -5.02 5.10
C ARG A 51 -7.61 -4.40 5.83
N SER A 52 -7.84 -3.72 6.97
CA SER A 52 -6.77 -3.09 7.75
C SER A 52 -5.81 -4.10 8.39
N ARG A 53 -6.27 -5.33 8.62
CA ARG A 53 -5.47 -6.44 9.16
C ARG A 53 -4.89 -7.33 8.07
N LEU A 54 -5.53 -7.35 6.90
CA LEU A 54 -5.10 -8.17 5.77
C LEU A 54 -3.93 -7.52 5.02
N PHE A 55 -4.10 -6.26 4.64
CA PHE A 55 -3.10 -5.52 3.86
C PHE A 55 -1.97 -4.98 4.75
N ASP A 56 -0.81 -4.84 4.14
CA ASP A 56 0.37 -4.24 4.77
C ASP A 56 0.80 -2.97 4.02
N ALA A 57 1.77 -2.26 4.61
CA ALA A 57 2.32 -1.03 4.07
C ALA A 57 2.81 -1.21 2.63
N ARG A 58 3.48 -2.32 2.31
CA ARG A 58 4.01 -2.60 0.97
C ARG A 58 2.88 -2.75 -0.05
N SER A 59 1.76 -3.37 0.30
CA SER A 59 0.66 -3.61 -0.64
C SER A 59 0.01 -2.33 -1.15
N ILE A 60 0.11 -1.22 -0.41
CA ILE A 60 -0.58 0.05 -0.75
C ILE A 60 0.34 1.27 -0.83
N MET A 61 1.64 1.10 -0.58
CA MET A 61 2.60 2.18 -0.73
C MET A 61 2.67 2.65 -2.17
N GLN A 62 3.00 3.91 -2.34
CA GLN A 62 3.36 4.44 -3.64
C GLN A 62 4.88 4.54 -3.77
N PRO A 63 5.45 4.12 -4.91
CA PRO A 63 6.85 4.34 -5.20
C PRO A 63 7.14 5.84 -5.30
N ALA A 64 8.30 6.26 -4.80
CA ALA A 64 8.79 7.63 -4.93
C ALA A 64 9.86 7.72 -6.00
N SER A 65 9.82 8.79 -6.79
CA SER A 65 10.83 9.09 -7.80
C SER A 65 11.94 9.95 -7.22
N THR A 66 13.17 9.79 -7.73
CA THR A 66 14.26 10.70 -7.36
C THR A 66 14.04 12.04 -8.03
N LEU A 67 13.90 13.10 -7.23
CA LEU A 67 13.70 14.48 -7.68
C LEU A 67 15.04 15.19 -7.86
N LEU A 68 15.97 14.96 -6.94
CA LEU A 68 17.25 15.66 -6.89
C LEU A 68 18.31 14.81 -6.16
N VAL A 69 19.57 14.99 -6.55
CA VAL A 69 20.74 14.35 -5.92
C VAL A 69 21.74 15.44 -5.55
N GLN A 70 22.24 15.40 -4.30
CA GLN A 70 23.23 16.33 -3.74
C GLN A 70 24.31 15.55 -3.00
N GLY A 71 25.47 15.36 -3.66
CA GLY A 71 26.50 14.46 -3.15
C GLY A 71 25.92 13.04 -2.98
N ASP A 72 26.02 12.50 -1.77
CA ASP A 72 25.46 11.19 -1.42
C ASP A 72 23.99 11.24 -0.95
N THR A 73 23.38 12.42 -0.95
CA THR A 73 21.99 12.62 -0.53
C THR A 73 21.06 12.56 -1.73
N ARG A 74 19.93 11.86 -1.58
CA ARG A 74 18.85 11.88 -2.58
C ARG A 74 17.57 12.45 -1.99
N VAL A 75 16.90 13.30 -2.75
CA VAL A 75 15.55 13.77 -2.46
C VAL A 75 14.58 12.98 -3.32
N VAL A 76 13.65 12.27 -2.68
CA VAL A 76 12.67 11.41 -3.36
C VAL A 76 11.25 11.84 -3.00
N GLY A 77 10.33 11.81 -3.96
CA GLY A 77 8.94 12.20 -3.73
C GLY A 77 8.01 11.72 -4.84
N ASN A 78 6.72 11.87 -4.61
CA ASN A 78 5.66 11.42 -5.52
C ASN A 78 4.92 12.60 -6.15
N ASP A 79 4.92 13.73 -5.43
CA ASP A 79 4.22 14.96 -5.77
C ASP A 79 5.00 16.15 -5.20
N SER A 80 4.40 17.33 -5.32
CA SER A 80 4.98 18.59 -4.83
C SER A 80 4.68 18.86 -3.35
N ALA A 81 4.01 17.96 -2.62
CA ALA A 81 3.57 18.21 -1.25
C ALA A 81 4.68 17.94 -0.24
N ASN A 82 5.31 16.77 -0.30
CA ASN A 82 6.43 16.39 0.58
C ASN A 82 7.44 15.50 -0.16
N ALA A 83 8.71 15.60 0.22
CA ALA A 83 9.77 14.73 -0.28
C ALA A 83 10.65 14.19 0.86
N PHE A 84 11.07 12.94 0.77
CA PHE A 84 12.01 12.34 1.72
C PHE A 84 13.45 12.60 1.31
N VAL A 85 14.29 12.84 2.32
CA VAL A 85 15.74 12.94 2.15
C VAL A 85 16.36 11.62 2.56
N LEU A 86 17.10 11.00 1.65
CA LEU A 86 17.78 9.72 1.83
C LEU A 86 19.29 9.93 1.91
N ASN A 87 19.94 9.20 2.81
CA ASN A 87 21.40 9.16 2.88
C ASN A 87 22.01 8.20 1.85
N ALA A 88 23.35 8.06 1.87
CA ALA A 88 24.11 7.16 0.99
C ALA A 88 23.64 5.69 1.05
N ALA A 89 23.12 5.25 2.21
CA ALA A 89 22.61 3.90 2.41
C ALA A 89 21.13 3.74 1.98
N GLY A 90 20.53 4.77 1.38
CA GLY A 90 19.12 4.77 0.97
C GLY A 90 18.12 4.84 2.12
N LYS A 91 18.56 5.16 3.34
CA LYS A 91 17.69 5.30 4.51
C LYS A 91 17.14 6.72 4.59
N ALA A 92 15.85 6.85 4.89
CA ALA A 92 15.23 8.14 5.13
C ALA A 92 15.79 8.78 6.41
N VAL A 93 16.33 9.99 6.28
CA VAL A 93 16.90 10.77 7.39
C VAL A 93 16.08 12.04 7.70
N GLY A 94 15.12 12.38 6.85
CA GLY A 94 14.22 13.50 7.06
C GLY A 94 13.22 13.70 5.93
N VAL A 95 12.41 14.73 6.06
CA VAL A 95 11.40 15.16 5.07
C VAL A 95 11.55 16.65 4.78
N LEU A 96 11.29 17.04 3.53
CA LEU A 96 11.13 18.40 3.07
C LEU A 96 9.65 18.65 2.79
N ASP A 97 9.11 19.74 3.33
CA ASP A 97 7.81 20.26 2.89
C ASP A 97 7.93 20.97 1.54
N ALA A 98 6.80 21.38 0.96
CA ALA A 98 6.76 22.07 -0.33
C ALA A 98 7.68 23.32 -0.39
N GLY A 99 7.75 24.10 0.68
CA GLY A 99 8.57 25.32 0.72
C GLY A 99 10.06 25.00 0.75
N ALA A 100 10.47 24.06 1.60
CA ALA A 100 11.82 23.55 1.67
C ALA A 100 12.24 22.91 0.34
N LEU A 101 11.35 22.15 -0.30
CA LEU A 101 11.59 21.50 -1.58
C LEU A 101 11.84 22.52 -2.71
N LEU A 102 11.00 23.55 -2.82
CA LEU A 102 11.20 24.65 -3.79
C LEU A 102 12.58 25.30 -3.61
N ALA A 103 12.92 25.59 -2.37
CA ALA A 103 14.15 26.30 -2.08
C ALA A 103 15.40 25.40 -2.26
N VAL A 104 15.28 24.07 -2.08
CA VAL A 104 16.32 23.09 -2.45
C VAL A 104 16.46 23.00 -3.97
N GLY A 105 15.35 23.01 -4.71
CA GLY A 105 15.35 23.09 -6.18
C GLY A 105 16.02 24.35 -6.73
N ALA A 106 16.01 25.45 -5.96
CA ALA A 106 16.72 26.69 -6.25
C ALA A 106 18.21 26.69 -5.83
N GLY A 107 18.77 25.52 -5.48
CA GLY A 107 20.19 25.36 -5.12
C GLY A 107 20.48 25.35 -3.62
N GLY A 108 19.46 25.34 -2.77
CA GLY A 108 19.65 25.16 -1.32
C GLY A 108 20.04 23.73 -0.93
N ASP A 109 20.68 23.58 0.22
CA ASP A 109 21.09 22.29 0.78
C ASP A 109 19.91 21.56 1.44
N ALA A 110 19.63 20.32 1.00
CA ALA A 110 18.57 19.50 1.55
C ALA A 110 18.78 19.11 3.03
N LEU A 111 20.02 18.85 3.44
CA LEU A 111 20.34 18.43 4.82
C LEU A 111 20.13 19.56 5.82
N GLN A 112 20.31 20.82 5.40
CA GLN A 112 20.07 21.98 6.26
C GLN A 112 18.59 22.32 6.42
N ARG A 113 17.72 21.78 5.55
CA ARG A 113 16.30 22.14 5.49
C ARG A 113 15.35 21.01 5.83
N LEU A 114 15.86 19.79 5.96
CA LEU A 114 15.04 18.66 6.36
C LEU A 114 14.46 18.86 7.76
N SER A 115 13.27 18.33 7.93
CA SER A 115 12.63 18.13 9.23
C SER A 115 12.72 16.63 9.59
N PRO A 116 12.95 16.29 10.87
CA PRO A 116 12.89 14.90 11.33
C PRO A 116 11.45 14.40 11.53
N GLN A 117 10.43 15.23 11.24
CA GLN A 117 9.02 14.95 11.51
C GLN A 117 8.38 14.05 10.45
N PHE A 118 8.79 12.78 10.44
CA PHE A 118 8.15 11.75 9.64
C PHE A 118 7.95 10.48 10.46
N VAL A 119 7.14 9.57 9.94
CA VAL A 119 6.95 8.24 10.52
C VAL A 119 7.61 7.25 9.58
N SER A 120 8.39 6.31 10.12
CA SER A 120 8.91 5.18 9.34
C SER A 120 8.24 3.89 9.81
N VAL A 121 7.77 3.09 8.85
CA VAL A 121 7.15 1.79 9.11
C VAL A 121 7.82 0.72 8.24
N PRO A 122 7.95 -0.52 8.73
CA PRO A 122 8.41 -1.62 7.90
C PRO A 122 7.37 -1.96 6.82
N ALA A 123 7.84 -2.45 5.68
CA ALA A 123 7.05 -2.88 4.53
C ALA A 123 5.95 -3.89 4.90
N SER A 124 6.21 -4.72 5.91
CA SER A 124 5.29 -5.74 6.41
C SER A 124 4.29 -5.24 7.46
N ALA A 125 4.37 -3.98 7.90
CA ALA A 125 3.48 -3.43 8.92
C ALA A 125 2.03 -3.47 8.45
N LYS A 126 1.12 -3.98 9.30
CA LYS A 126 -0.31 -4.02 8.95
C LYS A 126 -0.91 -2.63 8.99
N LEU A 127 -1.90 -2.37 8.14
CA LEU A 127 -2.50 -1.03 8.06
C LEU A 127 -3.14 -0.58 9.36
N VAL A 128 -3.67 -1.50 10.17
CA VAL A 128 -4.16 -1.20 11.51
C VAL A 128 -3.07 -0.68 12.46
N GLU A 129 -1.82 -1.11 12.27
CA GLU A 129 -0.67 -0.63 13.04
C GLU A 129 -0.19 0.72 12.50
N VAL A 130 -0.08 0.83 11.17
CA VAL A 130 0.28 2.09 10.49
C VAL A 130 -0.70 3.20 10.87
N ALA A 131 -2.01 2.93 10.87
CA ALA A 131 -3.06 3.89 11.20
C ALA A 131 -2.90 4.49 12.61
N ARG A 132 -2.37 3.72 13.58
CA ARG A 132 -2.11 4.20 14.96
C ARG A 132 -0.91 5.13 15.04
N LEU A 133 0.00 5.05 14.06
CA LEU A 133 1.21 5.86 14.00
C LEU A 133 1.00 7.15 13.20
N LEU A 134 -0.11 7.27 12.46
CA LEU A 134 -0.42 8.46 11.67
C LEU A 134 -0.52 9.69 12.57
N LYS A 135 0.27 10.71 12.24
CA LYS A 135 0.19 12.03 12.86
C LYS A 135 -0.14 13.06 11.77
N PRO A 136 -1.06 14.02 12.04
CA PRO A 136 -1.29 15.12 11.13
C PRO A 136 0.03 15.79 10.73
N GLY A 137 0.21 16.03 9.44
CA GLY A 137 1.43 16.67 8.90
C GLY A 137 2.68 15.80 8.88
N HIS A 138 2.63 14.52 9.28
CA HIS A 138 3.78 13.61 9.24
C HIS A 138 3.60 12.59 8.10
N PRO A 139 4.39 12.69 7.03
CA PRO A 139 4.35 11.69 5.97
C PRO A 139 4.96 10.36 6.47
N VAL A 140 4.55 9.26 5.83
CA VAL A 140 4.95 7.91 6.23
C VAL A 140 5.92 7.35 5.19
N ALA A 141 7.17 7.12 5.61
CA ALA A 141 8.16 6.36 4.85
C ALA A 141 7.97 4.87 5.08
N VAL A 142 7.92 4.10 3.99
CA VAL A 142 7.93 2.65 4.03
C VAL A 142 9.34 2.16 3.76
N ALA A 143 9.86 1.33 4.67
CA ALA A 143 11.20 0.78 4.62
C ALA A 143 11.19 -0.74 4.50
N ASP A 144 12.16 -1.32 3.82
CA ASP A 144 12.38 -2.78 3.82
C ASP A 144 13.01 -3.28 5.14
N ALA A 145 13.39 -4.55 5.17
CA ALA A 145 13.98 -5.20 6.35
C ALA A 145 15.34 -4.59 6.76
N ASP A 146 16.08 -3.99 5.83
CA ASP A 146 17.37 -3.36 6.08
C ASP A 146 17.22 -1.87 6.46
N GLY A 147 15.99 -1.36 6.44
CA GLY A 147 15.64 0.04 6.70
C GLY A 147 15.81 0.95 5.49
N VAL A 148 15.97 0.38 4.30
CA VAL A 148 16.08 1.14 3.05
C VAL A 148 14.69 1.63 2.64
N PHE A 149 14.60 2.90 2.26
CA PHE A 149 13.36 3.49 1.77
C PHE A 149 12.91 2.83 0.46
N ILE A 150 11.66 2.38 0.42
CA ILE A 150 11.08 1.74 -0.77
C ILE A 150 9.79 2.42 -1.26
N GLY A 151 9.21 3.32 -0.48
CA GLY A 151 7.99 4.04 -0.88
C GLY A 151 7.42 4.92 0.22
N THR A 152 6.31 5.56 -0.09
CA THR A 152 5.59 6.44 0.83
C THR A 152 4.13 6.03 0.95
N LEU A 153 3.53 6.35 2.10
CA LEU A 153 2.11 6.21 2.37
C LEU A 153 1.53 7.56 2.77
N ASN A 154 0.32 7.83 2.28
CA ASN A 154 -0.50 8.95 2.73
C ASN A 154 -1.82 8.43 3.30
N SER A 155 -2.49 9.26 4.11
CA SER A 155 -3.74 8.87 4.75
C SER A 155 -4.86 8.57 3.75
N ALA A 156 -4.87 9.23 2.59
CA ALA A 156 -5.87 9.01 1.55
C ALA A 156 -5.81 7.57 1.03
N HIS A 157 -4.64 7.05 0.67
CA HIS A 157 -4.50 5.67 0.16
C HIS A 157 -4.80 4.62 1.22
N ILE A 158 -4.48 4.89 2.49
CA ILE A 158 -4.83 3.99 3.60
C ILE A 158 -6.36 3.94 3.73
N LEU A 159 -7.03 5.10 3.73
CA LEU A 159 -8.49 5.18 3.83
C LEU A 159 -9.17 4.56 2.61
N ASP A 160 -8.67 4.81 1.39
CA ASP A 160 -9.21 4.22 0.16
C ASP A 160 -9.12 2.69 0.19
N CYS A 161 -8.00 2.13 0.66
CA CYS A 161 -7.85 0.68 0.78
C CYS A 161 -8.81 0.08 1.81
N ILE A 162 -9.05 0.77 2.93
CA ILE A 162 -9.97 0.33 3.98
C ILE A 162 -11.43 0.48 3.51
N ALA A 163 -11.75 1.57 2.83
CA ALA A 163 -13.09 1.92 2.38
C ALA A 163 -13.50 1.25 1.06
N SER A 164 -12.54 0.72 0.27
CA SER A 164 -12.84 0.10 -1.02
C SER A 164 -13.70 -1.15 -0.83
N VAL A 165 -15.00 -0.99 -1.05
CA VAL A 165 -15.88 -2.09 -1.41
C VAL A 165 -15.86 -2.16 -2.93
N PRO A 166 -15.41 -3.27 -3.55
CA PRO A 166 -15.43 -3.37 -5.00
C PRO A 166 -16.88 -3.18 -5.48
N PRO A 167 -17.12 -2.31 -6.50
CA PRO A 167 -18.46 -2.13 -7.03
C PRO A 167 -18.99 -3.48 -7.58
N PRO A 168 -20.30 -3.76 -7.48
CA PRO A 168 -20.88 -4.98 -8.06
C PRO A 168 -20.55 -5.03 -9.55
N ARG A 169 -20.06 -6.18 -10.03
CA ARG A 169 -19.78 -6.34 -11.46
C ARG A 169 -21.10 -6.58 -12.19
N PRO A 170 -21.28 -6.06 -13.42
CA PRO A 170 -22.43 -6.47 -14.22
C PRO A 170 -22.35 -7.99 -14.45
N ALA A 171 -23.46 -8.68 -14.22
CA ALA A 171 -23.58 -10.10 -14.51
C ALA A 171 -23.14 -10.35 -15.96
N VAL A 172 -22.15 -11.22 -16.14
CA VAL A 172 -21.72 -11.64 -17.47
C VAL A 172 -22.92 -12.37 -18.10
N SER A 173 -23.53 -11.78 -19.12
CA SER A 173 -24.59 -12.47 -19.87
C SER A 173 -23.97 -13.70 -20.51
N GLU A 174 -24.38 -14.90 -20.07
CA GLU A 174 -24.06 -16.13 -20.78
C GLU A 174 -24.47 -15.97 -22.24
N VAL A 175 -23.48 -16.02 -23.12
CA VAL A 175 -23.70 -16.03 -24.56
C VAL A 175 -24.46 -17.33 -24.85
N ALA A 176 -25.74 -17.21 -25.18
CA ALA A 176 -26.53 -18.33 -25.68
C ALA A 176 -25.89 -18.82 -26.98
N HIS A 177 -25.15 -19.92 -26.89
CA HIS A 177 -24.92 -20.79 -28.03
C HIS A 177 -26.28 -21.35 -28.46
N HIS A 178 -26.86 -20.80 -29.51
CA HIS A 178 -27.84 -21.50 -30.32
C HIS A 178 -27.19 -21.79 -31.67
N ALA A 179 -27.06 -23.09 -31.94
CA ALA A 179 -26.71 -23.67 -33.23
C ALA A 179 -27.87 -23.52 -34.23
#